data_AF-Q8R7P1-F1
#
_entry.id   AF-Q8R7P1-F1
#
_cell.length_a   1.000
_cell.length_b   1.000
_cell.length_c   1.000
_cell.angle_alpha   90.00
_cell.angle_beta   90.00
_cell.angle_gamma   90.00
#
_symmetry.space_group_name_H-M   'P 1'
#
loop_
_entity.id
_entity.type
_entity.pdbx_description
1 polymer ?
#
loop_
_entity_poly.entity_id
_entity_poly.type
_entity_poly.pdbx_seq_one_letter_code
_entity_poly.pdbx_strand_id
1 'polypeptide(L)'
;MNNRENLVKKYKHKITPGEKSIEELIDFLKQKVDIIEISTTDLPKSIMQHIVFNVVHCLRNQQLNLTADELNFIAYKLSKNDKSNLYYQSNYAHISNNEKDDIIYVVFETKTGCIHSNCNRLLLELFIEQGISEFDYKNKTPMFYAYLGYLDAYNNGEY
;
A
#
# COMPACT_ATOMS: atom_id res chain seq x y z
N MET A 1 -15.81 17.45 -18.87
CA MET A 1 -16.28 16.59 -17.76
C MET A 1 -15.08 16.37 -16.84
N ASN A 2 -15.19 16.65 -15.55
CA ASN A 2 -14.05 16.62 -14.62
C ASN A 2 -13.56 15.16 -14.46
N ASN A 3 -12.24 14.90 -14.46
CA ASN A 3 -11.67 13.55 -14.32
C ASN A 3 -12.28 12.81 -13.10
N ARG A 4 -12.49 13.53 -11.99
CA ARG A 4 -13.13 12.98 -10.78
C ARG A 4 -14.57 12.51 -11.01
N GLU A 5 -15.36 13.23 -11.80
CA GLU A 5 -16.75 12.85 -12.10
C GLU A 5 -16.81 11.60 -12.96
N ASN A 6 -15.85 11.43 -13.89
CA ASN A 6 -15.74 10.25 -14.73
C ASN A 6 -15.44 9.01 -13.87
N LEU A 7 -14.46 9.12 -12.97
CA LEU A 7 -14.11 8.05 -12.03
C LEU A 7 -15.30 7.65 -11.15
N VAL A 8 -16.04 8.63 -10.62
CA VAL A 8 -17.24 8.36 -9.80
C VAL A 8 -18.29 7.56 -10.59
N LYS A 9 -18.59 7.96 -11.82
CA LYS A 9 -19.55 7.25 -12.68
C LYS A 9 -19.07 5.82 -12.98
N LYS A 10 -17.77 5.65 -13.27
CA LYS A 10 -17.16 4.37 -13.66
C LYS A 10 -17.11 3.36 -12.51
N TYR A 11 -16.82 3.81 -11.28
CA TYR A 11 -16.46 2.90 -10.18
C TYR A 11 -17.39 2.94 -8.97
N LYS A 12 -18.02 4.07 -8.61
CA LYS A 12 -18.70 4.20 -7.30
C LYS A 12 -19.74 3.11 -7.04
N HIS A 13 -20.51 2.74 -8.06
CA HIS A 13 -21.58 1.73 -7.97
C HIS A 13 -21.06 0.27 -7.84
N LYS A 14 -19.75 0.05 -8.01
CA LYS A 14 -19.09 -1.26 -7.91
C LYS A 14 -18.39 -1.46 -6.57
N ILE A 15 -18.35 -0.43 -5.72
CA ILE A 15 -17.61 -0.43 -4.47
C ILE A 15 -18.58 -0.76 -3.34
N THR A 16 -18.25 -1.81 -2.59
CA THR A 16 -18.81 -2.03 -1.26
C THR A 16 -17.87 -1.39 -0.25
N PRO A 17 -18.29 -0.34 0.48
CA PRO A 17 -17.43 0.29 1.47
C PRO A 17 -17.15 -0.66 2.64
N GLY A 18 -15.98 -0.51 3.22
CA GLY A 18 -15.39 -1.39 4.20
C GLY A 18 -13.88 -1.23 4.13
N GLU A 19 -13.24 -1.05 5.28
CA GLU A 19 -11.80 -0.95 5.37
C GLU A 19 -11.25 -2.10 6.19
N LYS A 20 -10.32 -2.85 5.60
CA LYS A 20 -9.69 -4.01 6.25
C LYS A 20 -8.62 -3.56 7.23
N SER A 21 -8.46 -4.33 8.30
CA SER A 21 -7.37 -4.16 9.25
C SER A 21 -6.02 -4.54 8.63
N ILE A 22 -4.93 -4.16 9.28
CA ILE A 22 -3.59 -4.57 8.85
C ILE A 22 -3.41 -6.09 8.93
N GLU A 23 -4.02 -6.74 9.92
CA GLU A 23 -3.99 -8.19 10.05
C GLU A 23 -4.69 -8.88 8.86
N GLU A 24 -5.88 -8.39 8.47
CA GLU A 24 -6.59 -8.90 7.28
C GLU A 24 -5.78 -8.70 5.99
N LEU A 25 -5.05 -7.59 5.88
CA LEU A 25 -4.17 -7.30 4.75
C LEU A 25 -2.93 -8.20 4.71
N ILE A 26 -2.36 -8.48 5.88
CA ILE A 26 -1.25 -9.42 6.00
C ILE A 26 -1.72 -10.82 5.62
N ASP A 27 -2.92 -11.23 6.03
CA ASP A 27 -3.50 -12.52 5.66
C ASP A 27 -3.77 -12.62 4.16
N PHE A 28 -4.31 -11.56 3.54
CA PHE A 28 -4.42 -11.46 2.09
C PHE A 28 -3.06 -11.62 1.41
N LEU A 29 -2.03 -10.90 1.90
CA LEU A 29 -0.68 -10.95 1.34
C LEU A 29 -0.09 -12.37 1.43
N LYS A 30 -0.25 -13.05 2.58
CA LYS A 30 0.20 -14.44 2.83
C LYS A 30 -0.53 -15.45 1.94
N GLN A 31 -1.81 -15.22 1.63
CA GLN A 31 -2.55 -16.07 0.71
C GLN A 31 -2.07 -15.91 -0.74
N LYS A 32 -1.59 -14.71 -1.09
CA LYS A 32 -1.18 -14.37 -2.45
C LYS A 32 0.27 -14.76 -2.77
N VAL A 33 1.19 -14.53 -1.83
CA VAL A 33 2.63 -14.74 -1.99
C VAL A 33 3.26 -15.27 -0.71
N ASP A 34 4.39 -15.96 -0.87
CA ASP A 34 5.18 -16.38 0.30
C ASP A 34 6.01 -15.19 0.79
N ILE A 35 5.79 -14.78 2.05
CA ILE A 35 6.47 -13.64 2.67
C ILE A 35 7.30 -14.08 3.88
N ILE A 36 8.36 -13.34 4.14
CA ILE A 36 9.22 -13.51 5.31
C ILE A 36 9.22 -12.19 6.07
N GLU A 37 8.84 -12.23 7.35
CA GLU A 37 8.95 -11.07 8.23
C GLU A 37 10.42 -10.69 8.41
N ILE A 38 10.70 -9.39 8.37
CA ILE A 38 12.05 -8.83 8.51
C ILE A 38 12.03 -7.71 9.53
N SER A 39 13.18 -7.43 10.14
CA SER A 39 13.31 -6.24 10.96
C SER A 39 13.26 -5.00 10.07
N THR A 40 12.68 -3.90 10.56
CA THR A 40 12.76 -2.60 9.86
C THR A 40 14.21 -2.13 9.71
N THR A 41 15.12 -2.61 10.56
CA THR A 41 16.57 -2.35 10.45
C THR A 41 17.25 -3.09 9.31
N ASP A 42 16.59 -4.09 8.73
CA ASP A 42 17.09 -4.82 7.56
C ASP A 42 16.88 -4.02 6.27
N LEU A 43 16.01 -3.01 6.30
CA LEU A 43 15.84 -2.06 5.20
C LEU A 43 16.84 -0.90 5.33
N PRO A 44 17.30 -0.32 4.21
CA PRO A 44 18.14 0.88 4.23
C PRO A 44 17.54 2.00 5.09
N LYS A 45 18.35 2.61 5.95
CA LYS A 45 17.92 3.68 6.85
C LYS A 45 17.21 4.82 6.13
N SER A 46 17.68 5.20 4.95
CA SER A 46 17.07 6.24 4.11
C SER A 46 15.63 5.88 3.71
N ILE A 47 15.38 4.61 3.36
CA ILE A 47 14.03 4.12 3.02
C ILE A 47 13.12 4.22 4.24
N MET A 48 13.56 3.75 5.41
CA MET A 48 12.75 3.86 6.62
C MET A 48 12.49 5.31 7.03
N GLN A 49 13.46 6.22 6.86
CA GLN A 49 13.24 7.66 7.10
C GLN A 49 12.19 8.24 6.16
N HIS A 50 12.20 7.86 4.87
CA HIS A 50 11.17 8.28 3.92
C HIS A 50 9.79 7.72 4.27
N ILE A 51 9.72 6.45 4.69
CA ILE A 51 8.47 5.82 5.12
C ILE A 51 7.91 6.57 6.35
N VAL A 52 8.72 6.78 7.38
CA VAL A 52 8.30 7.52 8.59
C VAL A 52 7.80 8.91 8.23
N PHE A 53 8.54 9.67 7.41
CA PHE A 53 8.12 10.99 6.97
C PHE A 53 6.75 10.95 6.27
N ASN A 54 6.56 10.00 5.35
CA ASN A 54 5.31 9.85 4.62
C ASN A 54 4.14 9.52 5.55
N VAL A 55 4.33 8.62 6.52
CA VAL A 55 3.27 8.26 7.47
C VAL A 55 2.91 9.44 8.36
N VAL A 56 3.90 10.15 8.92
CA VAL A 56 3.66 11.33 9.77
C VAL A 56 2.80 12.37 9.04
N HIS A 57 3.03 12.57 7.74
CA HIS A 57 2.36 13.61 6.94
C HIS A 57 1.19 13.11 6.07
N CYS A 58 0.82 11.83 6.15
CA CYS A 58 -0.27 11.29 5.34
C CYS A 58 -1.64 11.77 5.82
N LEU A 59 -2.64 11.67 4.92
CA LEU A 59 -4.04 12.00 5.23
C LEU A 59 -4.60 11.17 6.41
N ARG A 60 -4.20 9.90 6.52
CA ARG A 60 -4.64 9.00 7.60
C ARG A 60 -4.17 9.49 8.97
N ASN A 61 -2.95 10.02 9.06
CA ASN A 61 -2.41 10.54 10.31
C ASN A 61 -2.90 11.95 10.66
N GLN A 62 -3.53 12.69 9.74
CA GLN A 62 -4.08 14.02 10.07
C GLN A 62 -5.14 13.97 11.17
N GLN A 63 -5.84 12.83 11.32
CA GLN A 63 -6.85 12.63 12.37
C GLN A 63 -6.26 12.11 13.68
N LEU A 64 -5.21 11.29 13.60
CA LEU A 64 -4.58 10.65 14.76
C LEU A 64 -3.48 11.52 15.38
N ASN A 65 -2.87 12.38 14.58
CA ASN A 65 -1.79 13.31 14.94
C ASN A 65 -0.61 12.61 15.65
N LEU A 66 -0.25 11.41 15.19
CA LEU A 66 0.86 10.64 15.75
C LEU A 66 2.19 11.24 15.31
N THR A 67 3.15 11.26 16.24
CA THR A 67 4.55 11.57 15.98
C THR A 67 5.33 10.33 15.58
N ALA A 68 6.56 10.51 15.06
CA ALA A 68 7.39 9.39 14.59
C ALA A 68 7.65 8.32 15.67
N ASP A 69 7.83 8.74 16.93
CA ASP A 69 8.11 7.84 18.06
C ASP A 69 6.87 7.03 18.49
N GLU A 70 5.68 7.44 18.05
CA GLU A 70 4.43 6.76 18.34
C GLU A 70 4.05 5.75 17.25
N LEU A 71 4.71 5.73 16.10
CA LEU A 71 4.40 4.81 15.01
C LEU A 71 4.85 3.39 15.34
N ASN A 72 4.14 2.40 14.78
CA ASN A 72 4.52 1.00 14.93
C ASN A 72 4.48 0.27 13.58
N PHE A 73 5.63 -0.25 13.18
CA PHE A 73 5.86 -0.81 11.85
C PHE A 73 6.04 -2.32 11.88
N ILE A 74 5.49 -2.99 10.87
CA ILE A 74 5.75 -4.41 10.56
C ILE A 74 6.25 -4.47 9.12
N ALA A 75 7.35 -5.18 8.88
CA ALA A 75 7.98 -5.27 7.57
C ALA A 75 8.08 -6.72 7.10
N TYR A 76 7.82 -6.93 5.81
CA TYR A 76 7.96 -8.21 5.13
C TYR A 76 8.78 -8.05 3.86
N LYS A 77 9.52 -9.10 3.50
CA LYS A 77 10.03 -9.29 2.14
C LYS A 77 9.28 -10.41 1.43
N LEU A 78 9.13 -10.29 0.12
CA LEU A 78 8.62 -11.38 -0.71
C LEU A 78 9.72 -12.43 -0.92
N SER A 79 9.37 -13.70 -0.84
CA SER A 79 10.24 -14.79 -1.28
C SER A 79 10.22 -14.86 -2.79
N LYS A 80 11.39 -14.87 -3.45
CA LYS A 80 11.48 -14.96 -4.91
C LYS A 80 11.17 -16.38 -5.37
N ASN A 81 9.97 -16.59 -5.90
CA ASN A 81 9.47 -17.88 -6.40
C ASN A 81 8.33 -17.66 -7.41
N ASP A 82 7.71 -18.74 -7.87
CA ASP A 82 6.65 -18.67 -8.90
C ASP A 82 5.46 -17.81 -8.50
N LYS A 83 5.09 -17.77 -7.20
CA LYS A 83 3.97 -16.95 -6.71
C LYS A 83 4.26 -15.45 -6.79
N SER A 84 5.50 -15.06 -6.53
CA SER A 84 5.93 -13.65 -6.53
C SER A 84 6.54 -13.19 -7.86
N ASN A 85 6.77 -14.11 -8.80
CA ASN A 85 7.45 -13.83 -10.07
C ASN A 85 6.82 -12.66 -10.84
N LEU A 86 5.49 -12.53 -10.80
CA LEU A 86 4.78 -11.44 -11.46
C LEU A 86 5.21 -10.05 -10.97
N TYR A 87 5.60 -9.91 -9.69
CA TYR A 87 6.04 -8.65 -9.10
C TYR A 87 7.51 -8.38 -9.42
N TYR A 88 8.35 -9.41 -9.40
CA TYR A 88 9.75 -9.29 -9.81
C TYR A 88 9.93 -9.05 -11.32
N GLN A 89 8.92 -9.39 -12.14
CA GLN A 89 8.86 -9.05 -13.55
C GLN A 89 8.20 -7.68 -13.81
N SER A 90 7.56 -7.07 -12.81
CA SER A 90 7.02 -5.72 -12.90
C SER A 90 8.08 -4.68 -12.54
N ASN A 91 7.82 -3.41 -12.84
CA ASN A 91 8.68 -2.33 -12.36
C ASN A 91 8.60 -2.23 -10.83
N TYR A 92 9.75 -2.35 -10.17
CA TYR A 92 9.90 -2.07 -8.75
C TYR A 92 11.19 -1.28 -8.52
N ALA A 93 11.20 -0.44 -7.49
CA ALA A 93 12.37 0.36 -7.15
C ALA A 93 13.42 -0.51 -6.46
N HIS A 94 14.53 -0.75 -7.15
CA HIS A 94 15.68 -1.46 -6.62
C HIS A 94 16.24 -0.73 -5.38
N ILE A 95 16.53 -1.50 -4.33
CA ILE A 95 17.12 -0.98 -3.09
C ILE A 95 18.56 -1.44 -2.90
N SER A 96 19.03 -2.35 -3.76
CA SER A 96 20.40 -2.81 -3.87
C SER A 96 20.86 -2.71 -5.32
N ASN A 97 22.15 -2.38 -5.51
CA ASN A 97 22.80 -2.44 -6.82
C ASN A 97 23.18 -3.88 -7.22
N ASN A 98 23.01 -4.85 -6.31
CA ASN A 98 23.21 -6.26 -6.58
C ASN A 98 21.85 -6.95 -6.70
N GLU A 99 21.50 -7.42 -7.91
CA GLU A 99 20.24 -8.11 -8.19
C GLU A 99 19.98 -9.33 -7.30
N LYS A 100 21.03 -9.97 -6.76
CA LYS A 100 20.89 -11.12 -5.86
C LYS A 100 20.41 -10.73 -4.46
N ASP A 101 20.75 -9.52 -4.02
CA ASP A 101 20.42 -9.01 -2.70
C ASP A 101 19.19 -8.08 -2.74
N ASP A 102 18.68 -7.82 -3.94
CA ASP A 102 17.58 -6.92 -4.16
C ASP A 102 16.23 -7.62 -3.89
N ILE A 103 15.36 -6.92 -3.17
CA ILE A 103 14.14 -7.48 -2.61
C ILE A 103 12.95 -6.59 -2.90
N ILE A 104 11.77 -7.21 -2.99
CA ILE A 104 10.50 -6.49 -2.89
C ILE A 104 10.05 -6.56 -1.43
N TYR A 105 9.78 -5.41 -0.83
CA TYR A 105 9.32 -5.31 0.55
C TYR A 105 7.91 -4.74 0.64
N VAL A 106 7.24 -5.02 1.76
CA VAL A 106 6.02 -4.33 2.19
C VAL A 106 6.20 -3.92 3.64
N VAL A 107 5.92 -2.66 3.96
CA VAL A 107 5.90 -2.13 5.32
C VAL A 107 4.50 -1.64 5.63
N PHE A 108 3.94 -2.13 6.73
CA PHE A 108 2.68 -1.67 7.29
C PHE A 108 2.95 -0.80 8.51
N GLU A 109 2.29 0.34 8.61
CA GLU A 109 2.18 1.08 9.87
C GLU A 109 0.83 0.78 10.51
N THR A 110 0.87 0.16 11.68
CA THR A 110 -0.27 -0.52 12.32
C THR A 110 -1.30 0.43 12.94
N LYS A 111 -0.93 1.67 13.24
CA LYS A 111 -1.86 2.63 13.90
C LYS A 111 -2.65 3.46 12.90
N THR A 112 -2.01 3.88 11.81
CA THR A 112 -2.61 4.70 10.74
C THR A 112 -3.22 3.84 9.63
N GLY A 113 -2.77 2.59 9.48
CA GLY A 113 -3.12 1.75 8.35
C GLY A 113 -2.33 2.07 7.07
N CYS A 114 -1.26 2.86 7.16
CA CYS A 114 -0.42 3.17 5.99
C CYS A 114 0.34 1.94 5.49
N ILE A 115 0.47 1.83 4.17
CA ILE A 115 1.14 0.74 3.48
C ILE A 115 2.21 1.34 2.57
N HIS A 116 3.39 0.75 2.59
CA HIS A 116 4.50 1.10 1.72
C HIS A 116 5.08 -0.15 1.06
N SER A 117 5.47 -0.03 -0.20
CA SER A 117 6.22 -1.05 -0.92
C SER A 117 7.05 -0.38 -2.01
N ASN A 118 8.17 -1.00 -2.37
CA ASN A 118 8.93 -0.60 -3.55
C ASN A 118 8.37 -1.17 -4.86
N CYS A 119 7.33 -2.01 -4.83
CA CYS A 119 6.65 -2.50 -6.01
C CYS A 119 5.28 -1.83 -6.14
N ASN A 120 5.12 -0.94 -7.11
CA ASN A 120 3.88 -0.17 -7.31
C ASN A 120 2.68 -1.07 -7.58
N ARG A 121 2.86 -2.14 -8.36
CA ARG A 121 1.78 -3.10 -8.63
C ARG A 121 1.27 -3.74 -7.35
N LEU A 122 2.17 -4.21 -6.49
CA LEU A 122 1.83 -4.81 -5.20
C LEU A 122 1.17 -3.79 -4.27
N LEU A 123 1.74 -2.58 -4.21
CA LEU A 123 1.19 -1.50 -3.40
C LEU A 123 -0.24 -1.14 -3.79
N LEU A 124 -0.51 -1.07 -5.10
CA LEU A 124 -1.82 -0.75 -5.65
C LEU A 124 -2.85 -1.83 -5.32
N GLU A 125 -2.46 -3.10 -5.43
CA GLU A 125 -3.31 -4.22 -5.02
C GLU A 125 -3.63 -4.18 -3.53
N LEU A 126 -2.65 -3.86 -2.68
CA LEU A 126 -2.87 -3.70 -1.24
C LEU A 126 -3.78 -2.52 -0.91
N PHE A 127 -3.67 -1.38 -1.60
CA PHE A 127 -4.60 -0.26 -1.41
C PHE A 127 -6.02 -0.59 -1.85
N ILE A 128 -6.18 -1.32 -2.96
CA ILE A 128 -7.50 -1.76 -3.42
C ILE A 128 -8.11 -2.74 -2.41
N GLU A 129 -7.31 -3.70 -1.94
CA GLU A 129 -7.72 -4.71 -0.96
C GLU A 129 -8.06 -4.11 0.40
N GLN A 130 -7.29 -3.10 0.84
CA GLN A 130 -7.56 -2.35 2.07
C GLN A 130 -8.95 -1.74 2.03
N GLY A 131 -9.41 -1.36 0.85
CA GLY A 131 -10.74 -0.81 0.66
C GLY A 131 -10.82 0.64 1.11
N ILE A 132 -12.01 1.03 1.53
CA ILE A 132 -12.29 2.41 1.91
C ILE A 132 -13.36 2.47 2.99
N SER A 133 -13.15 3.33 3.98
CA SER A 133 -14.10 3.52 5.07
C SER A 133 -15.49 3.96 4.55
N GLU A 134 -16.54 3.59 5.27
CA GLU A 134 -17.89 4.08 4.97
C GLU A 134 -17.97 5.61 4.99
N PHE A 135 -17.23 6.24 5.93
CA PHE A 135 -17.18 7.68 6.07
C PHE A 135 -16.63 8.33 4.80
N ASP A 136 -15.48 7.87 4.32
CA ASP A 136 -14.84 8.44 3.12
C ASP A 136 -15.71 8.21 1.88
N TYR A 137 -16.29 7.01 1.75
CA TYR A 137 -17.18 6.67 0.65
C TYR A 137 -18.44 7.55 0.60
N LYS A 138 -19.08 7.81 1.74
CA LYS A 138 -20.30 8.64 1.85
C LYS A 138 -19.98 10.11 1.63
N ASN A 139 -18.90 10.62 2.24
CA ASN A 139 -18.55 12.04 2.23
C ASN A 139 -17.69 12.47 1.03
N LYS A 140 -17.24 11.52 0.19
CA LYS A 140 -16.38 11.78 -0.97
C LYS A 140 -15.13 12.60 -0.61
N THR A 141 -14.45 12.17 0.45
CA THR A 141 -13.21 12.80 0.92
C THR A 141 -12.07 12.65 -0.09
N PRO A 142 -10.91 13.29 0.11
CA PRO A 142 -9.72 13.02 -0.71
C PRO A 142 -9.35 11.53 -0.78
N MET A 143 -9.54 10.77 0.31
CA MET A 143 -9.31 9.31 0.34
C MET A 143 -10.24 8.57 -0.63
N PHE A 144 -11.49 8.99 -0.76
CA PHE A 144 -12.40 8.44 -1.77
C PHE A 144 -11.90 8.63 -3.20
N TYR A 145 -11.45 9.83 -3.55
CA TYR A 145 -10.92 10.06 -4.89
C TYR A 145 -9.58 9.34 -5.12
N ALA A 146 -8.74 9.20 -4.10
CA ALA A 146 -7.52 8.39 -4.16
C ALA A 146 -7.87 6.92 -4.45
N TYR A 147 -8.83 6.35 -3.73
CA TYR A 147 -9.30 4.98 -3.95
C TYR A 147 -9.84 4.74 -5.35
N LEU A 148 -10.63 5.68 -5.89
CA LEU A 148 -11.07 5.59 -7.28
C LEU A 148 -9.90 5.65 -8.28
N GLY A 149 -8.89 6.47 -7.99
CA GLY A 149 -7.66 6.52 -8.77
C GLY A 149 -6.90 5.20 -8.73
N TYR A 150 -6.86 4.52 -7.57
CA TYR A 150 -6.22 3.21 -7.46
C TYR A 150 -6.89 2.16 -8.33
N LEU A 151 -8.24 2.10 -8.28
CA LEU A 151 -9.02 1.22 -9.14
C LEU A 151 -8.78 1.50 -10.63
N ASP A 152 -8.70 2.78 -11.02
CA ASP A 152 -8.48 3.13 -12.42
C ASP A 152 -7.09 2.75 -12.91
N ALA A 153 -6.06 3.10 -12.15
CA ALA A 153 -4.69 2.76 -12.43
C ALA A 153 -4.52 1.24 -12.58
N TYR A 154 -5.11 0.45 -11.67
CA TYR A 154 -5.01 -1.01 -11.72
C TYR A 154 -5.70 -1.61 -12.95
N ASN A 155 -6.92 -1.14 -13.25
CA ASN A 155 -7.69 -1.63 -14.40
C ASN A 155 -7.05 -1.25 -15.75
N ASN A 156 -6.27 -0.16 -15.80
CA ASN A 156 -5.56 0.27 -16.99
C ASN A 156 -4.12 -0.28 -17.07
N GLY A 157 -3.64 -0.98 -16.04
CA GLY A 157 -2.26 -1.48 -15.97
C GLY A 157 -1.21 -0.39 -15.74
N GLU A 158 -1.60 0.72 -15.12
CA GLU A 158 -0.74 1.86 -14.81
C GLU A 158 -0.17 1.71 -13.39
N TYR A 159 1.00 1.08 -13.29
CA TYR A 159 1.75 0.89 -12.04
C TYR A 159 3.25 1.08 -12.27
#